data_AF-A0A2A5P0K1-F1
#
_entry.id   AF-A0A2A5P0K1-F1
#
_cell.length_a   1.000
_cell.length_b   1.000
_cell.length_c   1.000
_cell.angle_alpha   90.00
_cell.angle_beta   90.00
_cell.angle_gamma   90.00
#
_symmetry.space_group_name_H-M   'P 1'
#
loop_
_entity.id
_entity.type
_entity.pdbx_description
1 polymer ?
#
loop_
_entity_poly.entity_id
_entity_poly.type
_entity_poly.pdbx_seq_one_letter_code
_entity_poly.pdbx_strand_id
1 'polypeptide(L)'
;ELLDPRVLSSLSEEEIIFKPYTAAELEQILWDRVRVAFYDGVVEPAAVRLAAAISGAENGDARKALDLIRVAGEIAEMKGCDRVTEEHVREAYSHIDRERAVEVIRTLPLHSKLIVLALYSLSTARPSERVRGSVLYGKYAEIARQIGEEPLSTRRFHGLLVELSMLGIVDRRVDNLGRKGGRFTTIKFGIPLETVKKALSEDPITAELLP
;
A
#
# COMPACT_ATOMS: atom_id res chain seq x y z
N GLU A 1 -20.26 6.81 18.98
CA GLU A 1 -21.38 7.48 19.68
C GLU A 1 -20.80 8.61 20.51
N LEU A 2 -21.41 9.79 20.52
CA LEU A 2 -21.01 10.90 21.41
C LEU A 2 -21.72 10.72 22.75
N LEU A 3 -20.98 10.76 23.85
CA LEU A 3 -21.52 10.73 25.21
C LEU A 3 -22.38 11.99 25.46
N ASP A 4 -23.37 11.85 26.35
CA ASP A 4 -24.23 12.97 26.75
C ASP A 4 -23.40 14.07 27.45
N PRO A 5 -23.61 15.36 27.14
CA PRO A 5 -22.85 16.47 27.71
C PRO A 5 -22.80 16.51 29.25
N ARG A 6 -23.84 15.99 29.93
CA ARG A 6 -23.88 15.94 31.39
C ARG A 6 -22.94 14.87 31.96
N VAL A 7 -22.76 13.77 31.22
CA VAL A 7 -21.83 12.70 31.55
C VAL A 7 -20.39 13.21 31.40
N LEU A 8 -20.08 13.87 30.28
CA LEU A 8 -18.78 14.52 30.06
C LEU A 8 -18.43 15.54 31.16
N SER A 9 -19.41 16.33 31.59
CA SER A 9 -19.24 17.30 32.67
C SER A 9 -18.98 16.67 34.04
N SER A 10 -19.51 15.46 34.31
CA SER A 10 -19.29 14.74 35.56
C SER A 10 -18.02 13.88 35.56
N LEU A 11 -17.50 13.55 34.37
CA LEU A 11 -16.39 12.62 34.19
C LEU A 11 -15.03 13.27 34.44
N SER A 12 -14.95 14.62 34.38
CA SER A 12 -13.72 15.40 34.59
C SER A 12 -12.50 14.77 33.92
N GLU A 13 -12.63 14.43 32.63
CA GLU A 13 -11.56 13.76 31.89
C GLU A 13 -10.34 14.68 31.74
N GLU A 14 -9.19 14.25 32.27
CA GLU A 14 -7.91 14.75 31.80
C GLU A 14 -7.58 14.04 30.48
N GLU A 15 -7.73 14.74 29.36
CA GLU A 15 -7.36 14.21 28.05
C GLU A 15 -5.83 14.12 27.92
N ILE A 16 -5.30 12.90 27.90
CA ILE A 16 -3.89 12.65 27.58
C ILE A 16 -3.74 12.50 26.06
N ILE A 17 -3.18 13.52 25.41
CA ILE A 17 -2.90 13.49 23.97
C ILE A 17 -1.57 12.79 23.71
N PHE A 18 -1.63 11.62 23.07
CA PHE A 18 -0.44 10.92 22.58
C PHE A 18 -0.01 11.50 21.23
N LYS A 19 0.98 12.39 21.26
CA LYS A 19 1.57 12.93 20.03
C LYS A 19 2.38 11.84 19.29
N PRO A 20 2.37 11.83 17.95
CA PRO A 20 3.33 11.05 17.17
C PRO A 20 4.78 11.31 17.61
N TYR A 21 5.60 10.27 17.58
CA TYR A 21 7.02 10.42 17.87
C TYR A 21 7.71 11.25 16.79
N THR A 22 8.60 12.12 17.22
CA THR A 22 9.56 12.82 16.35
C THR A 22 10.63 11.86 15.86
N ALA A 23 11.32 12.20 14.76
CA ALA A 23 12.43 11.39 14.25
C ALA A 23 13.55 11.19 15.30
N ALA A 24 13.81 12.19 16.16
CA ALA A 24 14.81 12.08 17.23
C ALA A 24 14.39 11.09 18.32
N GLU A 25 13.12 11.12 18.75
CA GLU A 25 12.58 10.15 19.72
C GLU A 25 12.57 8.73 19.14
N LEU A 26 12.21 8.60 17.85
CA LEU A 26 12.27 7.31 17.15
C LEU A 26 13.71 6.79 17.07
N GLU A 27 14.69 7.63 16.77
CA GLU A 27 16.11 7.23 16.75
C GLU A 27 16.54 6.69 18.12
N GLN A 28 16.14 7.34 19.22
CA GLN A 28 16.42 6.85 20.57
C GLN A 28 15.78 5.49 20.84
N ILE A 29 14.48 5.35 20.52
CA ILE A 29 13.75 4.08 20.68
C ILE A 29 14.41 2.96 19.87
N LEU A 30 14.83 3.25 18.63
CA LEU A 30 15.51 2.28 17.79
C LEU A 30 16.85 1.85 18.39
N TRP A 31 17.65 2.78 18.91
CA TRP A 31 18.93 2.43 19.54
C TRP A 31 18.77 1.54 20.76
N ASP A 32 17.76 1.80 21.58
CA ASP A 32 17.45 0.95 22.74
C ASP A 32 17.12 -0.49 22.31
N ARG A 33 16.48 -0.67 21.14
CA ARG A 33 16.17 -1.99 20.59
C ARG A 33 17.36 -2.62 19.86
N VAL A 34 18.13 -1.85 19.12
CA VAL A 34 19.32 -2.33 18.39
C VAL A 34 20.34 -2.93 19.35
N ARG A 35 20.57 -2.30 20.51
CA ARG A 35 21.50 -2.80 21.54
C ARG A 35 21.11 -4.16 22.13
N VAL A 36 19.83 -4.53 22.05
CA VAL A 36 19.32 -5.81 22.58
C VAL A 36 19.22 -6.87 21.47
N ALA A 37 18.98 -6.44 20.23
CA ALA A 37 18.69 -7.34 19.11
C ALA A 37 19.88 -7.64 18.19
N PHE A 38 20.91 -6.78 18.16
CA PHE A 38 22.07 -6.92 17.27
C PHE A 38 23.38 -6.95 18.07
N TYR A 39 24.42 -7.56 17.50
CA TYR A 39 25.78 -7.42 18.02
C TYR A 39 26.30 -6.00 17.87
N ASP A 40 27.20 -5.60 18.77
CA ASP A 40 27.78 -4.27 18.77
C ASP A 40 28.48 -3.94 17.44
N GLY A 41 28.15 -2.76 16.89
CA GLY A 41 28.76 -2.25 15.66
C GLY A 41 28.23 -2.85 14.35
N VAL A 42 27.27 -3.78 14.39
CA VAL A 42 26.65 -4.36 13.18
C VAL A 42 25.73 -3.36 12.48
N VAL A 43 24.96 -2.58 13.23
CA VAL A 43 24.02 -1.60 12.66
C VAL A 43 24.70 -0.24 12.56
N GLU A 44 24.77 0.31 11.35
CA GLU A 44 25.35 1.63 11.15
C GLU A 44 24.43 2.72 11.70
N PRO A 45 24.98 3.77 12.35
CA PRO A 45 24.16 4.87 12.85
C PRO A 45 23.33 5.58 11.77
N ALA A 46 23.82 5.61 10.53
CA ALA A 46 23.10 6.17 9.41
C ALA A 46 21.83 5.36 9.07
N ALA A 47 21.88 4.03 9.18
CA ALA A 47 20.71 3.16 8.98
C ALA A 47 19.60 3.46 10.01
N VAL A 48 19.98 3.60 11.29
CA VAL A 48 19.05 3.95 12.38
C VAL A 48 18.40 5.32 12.14
N ARG A 49 19.22 6.33 11.82
CA ARG A 49 18.72 7.68 11.50
C ARG A 49 17.76 7.67 10.31
N LEU A 50 18.07 6.92 9.26
CA LEU A 50 17.22 6.83 8.08
C LEU A 50 15.88 6.18 8.41
N ALA A 51 15.86 5.06 9.15
CA ALA A 51 14.62 4.38 9.54
C ALA A 51 13.73 5.28 10.43
N ALA A 52 14.35 6.01 11.37
CA ALA A 52 13.68 6.97 12.22
C ALA A 52 13.11 8.16 11.43
N ALA A 53 13.89 8.72 10.49
CA ALA A 53 13.47 9.82 9.64
C ALA A 53 12.28 9.45 8.74
N ILE A 54 12.33 8.28 8.10
CA ILE A 54 11.23 7.77 7.27
C ILE A 54 9.94 7.66 8.09
N SER A 55 10.02 7.01 9.26
CA SER A 55 8.84 6.75 10.09
C SER A 55 8.28 8.02 10.74
N GLY A 56 9.18 8.94 11.12
CA GLY A 56 8.83 10.24 11.69
C GLY A 56 8.20 11.19 10.69
N ALA A 57 8.64 11.18 9.42
CA ALA A 57 8.10 12.04 8.37
C ALA A 57 6.67 11.67 7.95
N GLU A 58 6.29 10.40 8.10
CA GLU A 58 4.95 9.95 7.78
C GLU A 58 3.97 10.16 8.95
N ASN A 59 4.14 9.38 10.03
CA ASN A 59 3.13 9.23 11.07
C ASN A 59 3.70 9.22 12.50
N GLY A 60 5.03 9.21 12.66
CA GLY A 60 5.68 8.98 13.95
C GLY A 60 5.43 7.60 14.56
N ASP A 61 5.22 6.56 13.74
CA ASP A 61 4.91 5.20 14.21
C ASP A 61 6.18 4.41 14.54
N ALA A 62 6.41 4.17 15.85
CA ALA A 62 7.54 3.40 16.33
C ALA A 62 7.54 1.94 15.86
N ARG A 63 6.36 1.32 15.65
CA ARG A 63 6.28 -0.05 15.13
C ARG A 63 6.85 -0.12 13.72
N LYS A 64 6.51 0.86 12.87
CA LYS A 64 7.06 0.96 11.51
C LYS A 64 8.57 1.15 11.53
N ALA A 65 9.09 2.00 12.41
CA ALA A 65 10.53 2.21 12.56
C ALA A 65 11.26 0.90 12.93
N LEU A 66 10.70 0.15 13.88
CA LEU A 66 11.26 -1.12 14.34
C LEU A 66 11.22 -2.18 13.24
N ASP A 67 10.11 -2.28 12.51
CA ASP A 67 9.99 -3.21 11.38
C ASP A 67 10.99 -2.88 10.27
N LEU A 68 11.25 -1.59 10.00
CA LEU A 68 12.28 -1.20 9.03
C LEU A 68 13.67 -1.72 9.40
N ILE A 69 14.08 -1.58 10.66
CA ILE A 69 15.37 -2.07 11.12
C ILE A 69 15.42 -3.59 11.11
N ARG A 70 14.35 -4.26 11.53
CA ARG A 70 14.26 -5.73 11.51
C ARG A 70 14.43 -6.26 10.09
N VAL A 71 13.64 -5.77 9.13
CA VAL A 71 13.70 -6.22 7.73
C VAL A 71 15.02 -5.80 7.07
N ALA A 72 15.60 -4.66 7.43
CA ALA A 72 16.93 -4.29 6.95
C ALA A 72 18.02 -5.25 7.44
N GLY A 73 17.91 -5.74 8.68
CA GLY A 73 18.75 -6.81 9.23
C GLY A 73 18.61 -8.11 8.46
N GLU A 74 17.38 -8.56 8.22
CA GLU A 74 17.09 -9.76 7.42
C GLU A 74 17.66 -9.64 5.99
N ILE A 75 17.54 -8.47 5.35
CA ILE A 75 18.11 -8.23 4.02
C ILE A 75 19.63 -8.28 4.05
N ALA A 76 20.27 -7.67 5.05
CA ALA A 76 21.72 -7.72 5.20
C ALA A 76 22.21 -9.17 5.38
N GLU A 77 21.52 -9.94 6.22
CA GLU A 77 21.82 -11.35 6.47
C GLU A 77 21.67 -12.20 5.20
N MET A 78 20.57 -12.06 4.46
CA MET A 78 20.34 -12.76 3.20
C MET A 78 21.41 -12.46 2.14
N LYS A 79 21.98 -11.24 2.17
CA LYS A 79 23.08 -10.83 1.27
C LYS A 79 24.46 -11.23 1.78
N GLY A 80 24.57 -11.81 2.97
CA GLY A 80 25.85 -12.13 3.61
C GLY A 80 26.66 -10.88 3.98
N CYS A 81 25.99 -9.76 4.26
CA CYS A 81 26.65 -8.52 4.68
C CYS A 81 26.86 -8.51 6.20
N ASP A 82 28.07 -8.15 6.62
CA ASP A 82 28.42 -8.07 8.05
C ASP A 82 27.76 -6.88 8.77
N ARG A 83 27.15 -5.95 8.02
CA ARG A 83 26.60 -4.70 8.55
C ARG A 83 25.26 -4.33 7.93
N VAL A 84 24.41 -3.70 8.74
CA VAL A 84 23.16 -3.08 8.29
C VAL A 84 23.43 -1.61 7.93
N THR A 85 23.27 -1.26 6.66
CA THR A 85 23.56 0.06 6.09
C THR A 85 22.26 0.79 5.74
N GLU A 86 22.37 2.07 5.36
CA GLU A 86 21.23 2.83 4.83
C GLU A 86 20.58 2.17 3.62
N GLU A 87 21.37 1.48 2.79
CA GLU A 87 20.84 0.84 1.59
C GLU A 87 19.90 -0.31 1.94
N HIS A 88 20.26 -1.12 2.93
CA HIS A 88 19.37 -2.17 3.45
C HIS A 88 18.07 -1.58 4.01
N VAL A 89 18.10 -0.38 4.59
CA VAL A 89 16.88 0.31 5.07
C VAL A 89 16.02 0.80 3.90
N ARG A 90 16.61 1.33 2.82
CA ARG A 90 15.84 1.71 1.60
C ARG A 90 15.20 0.50 0.94
N GLU A 91 15.92 -0.61 0.89
CA GLU A 91 15.41 -1.87 0.39
C GLU A 91 14.29 -2.42 1.28
N ALA A 92 14.49 -2.41 2.61
CA ALA A 92 13.47 -2.81 3.58
C ALA A 92 12.19 -1.98 3.44
N TYR A 93 12.32 -0.66 3.31
CA TYR A 93 11.19 0.23 3.08
C TYR A 93 10.41 -0.15 1.82
N SER A 94 11.11 -0.34 0.72
CA SER A 94 10.51 -0.74 -0.55
C SER A 94 9.86 -2.13 -0.47
N HIS A 95 10.48 -3.06 0.25
CA HIS A 95 9.98 -4.41 0.45
C HIS A 95 8.69 -4.40 1.29
N ILE A 96 8.69 -3.73 2.44
CA ILE A 96 7.53 -3.62 3.34
C ILE A 96 6.35 -2.98 2.61
N ASP A 97 6.57 -1.91 1.83
CA ASP A 97 5.51 -1.25 1.09
C ASP A 97 4.91 -2.15 0.01
N ARG A 98 5.74 -2.93 -0.69
CA ARG A 98 5.27 -3.92 -1.67
C ARG A 98 4.48 -5.06 -1.03
N GLU A 99 4.98 -5.65 0.06
CA GLU A 99 4.27 -6.72 0.78
C GLU A 99 2.93 -6.23 1.32
N ARG A 100 2.88 -4.99 1.84
CA ARG A 100 1.63 -4.37 2.26
C ARG A 100 0.65 -4.24 1.09
N ALA A 101 1.11 -3.78 -0.07
CA ALA A 101 0.26 -3.67 -1.26
C ALA A 101 -0.26 -5.04 -1.73
N VAL A 102 0.56 -6.09 -1.65
CA VAL A 102 0.14 -7.48 -1.93
C VAL A 102 -0.99 -7.89 -0.99
N GLU A 103 -0.82 -7.69 0.31
CA GLU A 103 -1.83 -8.07 1.32
C GLU A 103 -3.14 -7.29 1.14
N VAL A 104 -3.06 -6.00 0.81
CA VAL A 104 -4.26 -5.20 0.49
C VAL A 104 -4.99 -5.81 -0.71
N ILE A 105 -4.30 -6.16 -1.79
CA ILE A 105 -4.94 -6.78 -2.98
C ILE A 105 -5.55 -8.14 -2.62
N ARG A 106 -4.87 -8.95 -1.81
CA ARG A 106 -5.35 -10.27 -1.37
C ARG A 106 -6.64 -10.18 -0.55
N THR A 107 -6.80 -9.14 0.26
CA THR A 107 -7.97 -8.94 1.11
C THR A 107 -9.13 -8.22 0.39
N LEU A 108 -8.93 -7.78 -0.86
CA LEU A 108 -9.99 -7.14 -1.63
C LEU A 108 -11.20 -8.07 -1.85
N PRO A 109 -12.43 -7.52 -1.86
CA PRO A 109 -13.60 -8.24 -2.32
C PRO A 109 -13.45 -8.71 -3.78
N LEU A 110 -14.15 -9.78 -4.14
CA LEU A 110 -14.06 -10.43 -5.46
C LEU A 110 -14.10 -9.43 -6.62
N HIS A 111 -15.15 -8.62 -6.75
CA HIS A 111 -15.25 -7.68 -7.87
C HIS A 111 -14.11 -6.65 -7.92
N SER A 112 -13.56 -6.22 -6.78
CA SER A 112 -12.39 -5.34 -6.76
C SER A 112 -11.15 -6.06 -7.30
N LYS A 113 -10.95 -7.34 -6.95
CA LYS A 113 -9.89 -8.18 -7.54
C LYS A 113 -10.07 -8.36 -9.05
N LEU A 114 -11.29 -8.60 -9.52
CA LEU A 114 -11.56 -8.73 -10.96
C LEU A 114 -11.26 -7.44 -11.73
N ILE A 115 -11.53 -6.27 -11.13
CA ILE A 115 -11.16 -4.98 -11.73
C ILE A 115 -9.64 -4.84 -11.82
N VAL A 116 -8.92 -5.21 -10.75
CA VAL A 116 -7.45 -5.21 -10.73
C VAL A 116 -6.89 -6.15 -11.79
N LEU A 117 -7.42 -7.37 -11.93
CA LEU A 117 -7.03 -8.34 -12.95
C LEU A 117 -7.33 -7.84 -14.37
N ALA A 118 -8.50 -7.23 -14.58
CA ALA A 118 -8.86 -6.64 -15.87
C ALA A 118 -7.90 -5.51 -16.26
N LEU A 119 -7.53 -4.65 -15.30
CA LEU A 119 -6.55 -3.58 -15.53
C LEU A 119 -5.17 -4.17 -15.82
N TYR A 120 -4.76 -5.17 -15.04
CA TYR A 120 -3.49 -5.88 -15.24
C TYR A 120 -3.39 -6.42 -16.67
N SER A 121 -4.42 -7.14 -17.13
CA SER A 121 -4.48 -7.71 -18.47
C SER A 121 -4.39 -6.67 -19.59
N LEU A 122 -4.89 -5.45 -19.36
CA LEU A 122 -4.82 -4.35 -20.33
C LEU A 122 -3.49 -3.59 -20.26
N SER A 123 -2.80 -3.64 -19.12
CA SER A 123 -1.54 -2.91 -18.88
C SER A 123 -0.28 -3.74 -19.18
N THR A 124 -0.34 -5.06 -19.32
CA THR A 124 0.82 -5.93 -19.60
C THR A 124 1.57 -5.51 -20.87
N ALA A 125 0.83 -5.21 -21.96
CA ALA A 125 1.44 -4.78 -23.22
C ALA A 125 1.99 -3.35 -23.19
N ARG A 126 1.40 -2.47 -22.35
CA ARG A 126 1.75 -1.04 -22.26
C ARG A 126 1.65 -0.52 -20.82
N PRO A 127 2.64 -0.83 -19.96
CA PRO A 127 2.57 -0.56 -18.51
C PRO A 127 2.36 0.92 -18.13
N SER A 128 2.89 1.84 -18.95
CA SER A 128 2.86 3.27 -18.66
C SER A 128 1.62 4.00 -19.19
N GLU A 129 0.82 3.34 -20.04
CA GLU A 129 -0.37 3.96 -20.63
C GLU A 129 -1.58 3.88 -19.69
N ARG A 130 -2.35 4.97 -19.64
CA ARG A 130 -3.62 4.95 -18.90
C ARG A 130 -4.71 4.30 -19.73
N VAL A 131 -5.46 3.41 -19.10
CA VAL A 131 -6.62 2.73 -19.66
C VAL A 131 -7.86 3.58 -19.46
N ARG A 132 -8.69 3.72 -20.50
CA ARG A 132 -10.00 4.38 -20.37
C ARG A 132 -10.95 3.53 -19.52
N GLY A 133 -11.69 4.16 -18.62
CA GLY A 133 -12.62 3.48 -17.72
C GLY A 133 -13.69 2.65 -18.42
N SER A 134 -14.15 3.06 -19.61
CA SER A 134 -15.08 2.28 -20.42
C SER A 134 -14.46 0.98 -20.96
N VAL A 135 -13.19 1.05 -21.39
CA VAL A 135 -12.44 -0.13 -21.87
C VAL A 135 -12.19 -1.08 -20.71
N LEU A 136 -11.78 -0.54 -19.56
CA LEU A 136 -11.60 -1.33 -18.34
C LEU A 136 -12.88 -2.02 -17.90
N TYR A 137 -14.02 -1.31 -17.91
CA TYR A 137 -15.33 -1.91 -17.59
C TYR A 137 -15.67 -3.06 -18.53
N GLY A 138 -15.40 -2.91 -19.83
CA GLY A 138 -15.60 -3.98 -20.81
C GLY A 138 -14.82 -5.24 -20.46
N LYS A 139 -13.51 -5.11 -20.18
CA LYS A 139 -12.67 -6.25 -19.83
C LYS A 139 -13.05 -6.86 -18.48
N TYR A 140 -13.40 -6.05 -17.49
CA TYR A 140 -13.92 -6.51 -16.21
C TYR A 140 -15.21 -7.33 -16.38
N ALA A 141 -16.16 -6.84 -17.19
CA ALA A 141 -17.42 -7.53 -17.41
C ALA A 141 -17.26 -8.84 -18.22
N GLU A 142 -16.25 -8.92 -19.09
CA GLU A 142 -15.86 -10.16 -19.76
C GLU A 142 -15.35 -11.20 -18.74
N ILE A 143 -14.39 -10.81 -17.89
CA ILE A 143 -13.78 -11.69 -16.88
C ILE A 143 -14.83 -12.15 -15.85
N ALA A 144 -15.69 -11.24 -15.37
CA ALA A 144 -16.74 -11.60 -14.42
C ALA A 144 -17.67 -12.70 -14.98
N ARG A 145 -18.09 -12.56 -16.25
CA ARG A 145 -18.93 -13.58 -16.89
C ARG A 145 -18.21 -14.91 -17.13
N GLN A 146 -16.89 -14.87 -17.39
CA GLN A 146 -16.10 -16.09 -17.58
C GLN A 146 -16.11 -16.98 -16.33
N ILE A 147 -16.18 -16.39 -15.14
CA ILE A 147 -16.28 -17.13 -13.86
C ILE A 147 -17.71 -17.33 -13.36
N GLY A 148 -18.72 -17.01 -14.18
CA GLY A 148 -20.13 -17.18 -13.82
C GLY A 148 -20.71 -16.08 -12.93
N GLU A 149 -20.02 -14.95 -12.76
CA GLU A 149 -20.48 -13.80 -11.97
C GLU A 149 -21.19 -12.76 -12.85
N GLU A 150 -22.22 -12.12 -12.30
CA GLU A 150 -22.93 -11.02 -12.97
C GLU A 150 -22.10 -9.72 -12.83
N PRO A 151 -21.77 -9.02 -13.92
CA PRO A 151 -21.04 -7.76 -13.83
C PRO A 151 -21.83 -6.69 -13.06
N LEU A 152 -21.20 -6.13 -12.03
CA LEU A 152 -21.74 -4.94 -11.34
C LEU A 152 -22.07 -3.79 -12.31
N SER A 153 -23.10 -3.01 -11.96
CA SER A 153 -23.45 -1.79 -12.69
C SER A 153 -22.26 -0.82 -12.84
N THR A 154 -22.26 -0.05 -13.92
CA THR A 154 -21.24 0.98 -14.20
C THR A 154 -21.05 1.95 -13.01
N ARG A 155 -22.13 2.28 -12.30
CA ARG A 155 -22.07 3.15 -11.11
C ARG A 155 -21.27 2.49 -9.98
N ARG A 156 -21.55 1.23 -9.66
CA ARG A 156 -20.84 0.52 -8.59
C ARG A 156 -19.38 0.26 -8.98
N PHE A 157 -19.11 -0.11 -10.23
CA PHE A 157 -17.76 -0.25 -10.76
C PHE A 157 -16.93 1.03 -10.57
N HIS A 158 -17.48 2.21 -10.91
CA HIS A 158 -16.79 3.48 -10.65
C HIS A 158 -16.60 3.77 -9.16
N GLY A 159 -17.53 3.35 -8.30
CA GLY A 159 -17.35 3.39 -6.85
C GLY A 159 -16.14 2.57 -6.39
N LEU A 160 -16.02 1.33 -6.88
CA LEU A 160 -14.87 0.47 -6.61
C LEU A 160 -13.55 1.08 -7.13
N LEU A 161 -13.56 1.74 -8.29
CA LEU A 161 -12.37 2.46 -8.77
C LEU A 161 -11.96 3.62 -7.86
N VAL A 162 -12.91 4.30 -7.22
CA VAL A 162 -12.59 5.33 -6.21
C VAL A 162 -12.01 4.68 -4.96
N GLU A 163 -12.60 3.59 -4.48
CA GLU A 163 -12.08 2.81 -3.34
C GLU A 163 -10.64 2.32 -3.59
N LEU A 164 -10.38 1.69 -4.74
CA LEU A 164 -9.05 1.25 -5.16
C LEU A 164 -8.06 2.41 -5.28
N SER A 165 -8.53 3.60 -5.66
CA SER A 165 -7.68 4.79 -5.74
C SER A 165 -7.33 5.36 -4.37
N MET A 166 -8.26 5.31 -3.41
CA MET A 166 -7.99 5.70 -2.02
C MET A 166 -7.00 4.75 -1.34
N LEU A 167 -7.01 3.46 -1.72
CA LEU A 167 -6.03 2.47 -1.27
C LEU A 167 -4.65 2.61 -1.96
N GLY A 168 -4.50 3.53 -2.93
CA GLY A 168 -3.24 3.72 -3.66
C GLY A 168 -2.93 2.65 -4.71
N ILE A 169 -3.81 1.66 -4.89
CA ILE A 169 -3.62 0.57 -5.88
C ILE A 169 -3.67 1.11 -7.30
N VAL A 170 -4.57 2.05 -7.56
CA VAL A 170 -4.74 2.68 -8.88
C VAL A 170 -4.64 4.20 -8.80
N ASP A 171 -4.03 4.79 -9.83
CA ASP A 171 -4.08 6.22 -10.09
C ASP A 171 -5.22 6.50 -11.08
N ARG A 172 -6.32 7.05 -10.55
CA ARG A 172 -7.50 7.44 -11.30
C ARG A 172 -7.48 8.94 -11.60
N ARG A 173 -7.56 9.31 -12.88
CA ARG A 173 -7.78 10.70 -13.32
C ARG A 173 -9.10 10.85 -14.04
N VAL A 174 -9.70 12.02 -13.88
CA VAL A 174 -10.93 12.38 -14.57
C VAL A 174 -10.62 13.55 -15.49
N ASP A 175 -10.61 13.26 -16.77
CA ASP A 175 -10.30 14.22 -17.83
C ASP A 175 -11.62 14.80 -18.38
N ASN A 176 -11.60 16.08 -18.73
CA ASN A 176 -12.72 16.78 -19.33
C ASN A 176 -12.23 17.53 -20.57
N LEU A 177 -12.64 17.07 -21.75
CA LEU A 177 -12.27 17.68 -23.03
C LEU A 177 -13.28 18.75 -23.50
N GLY A 178 -14.10 19.27 -22.59
CA GLY A 178 -15.07 20.32 -22.86
C GLY A 178 -16.26 19.86 -23.71
N ARG A 179 -16.98 20.83 -24.30
CA ARG A 179 -18.28 20.62 -24.98
C ARG A 179 -18.31 19.54 -26.07
N LYS A 180 -17.18 19.25 -26.72
CA LYS A 180 -17.10 18.27 -27.82
C LYS A 180 -16.57 16.89 -27.40
N GLY A 181 -15.87 16.75 -26.28
CA GLY A 181 -15.15 15.53 -25.93
C GLY A 181 -15.64 14.81 -24.67
N GLY A 182 -16.57 15.42 -23.92
CA GLY A 182 -17.16 14.82 -22.73
C GLY A 182 -16.18 14.63 -21.56
N ARG A 183 -16.69 14.03 -20.48
CA ARG A 183 -15.94 13.69 -19.27
C ARG A 183 -15.65 12.19 -19.29
N PHE A 184 -14.39 11.80 -19.17
CA PHE A 184 -13.99 10.39 -19.10
C PHE A 184 -12.96 10.16 -18.01
N THR A 185 -12.86 8.92 -17.55
CA THR A 185 -11.90 8.52 -16.53
C THR A 185 -10.78 7.72 -17.18
N THR A 186 -9.54 8.00 -16.79
CA THR A 186 -8.35 7.26 -17.20
C THR A 186 -7.66 6.68 -15.96
N ILE A 187 -7.23 5.42 -16.03
CA ILE A 187 -6.74 4.65 -14.89
C ILE A 187 -5.41 3.98 -15.24
N LYS A 188 -4.46 3.98 -14.31
CA LYS A 188 -3.26 3.14 -14.35
C LYS A 188 -2.98 2.60 -12.95
N PHE A 189 -2.05 1.67 -12.80
CA PHE A 189 -1.60 1.26 -11.47
C PHE A 189 -0.82 2.37 -10.76
N GLY A 190 -1.08 2.52 -9.46
CA GLY A 190 -0.29 3.35 -8.55
C GLY A 190 0.92 2.62 -7.98
N ILE A 191 0.97 1.29 -8.12
CA ILE A 191 2.02 0.41 -7.63
C ILE A 191 2.69 -0.36 -8.79
N PRO A 192 3.89 -0.94 -8.60
CA PRO A 192 4.56 -1.72 -9.64
C PRO A 192 3.74 -2.93 -10.11
N LEU A 193 3.78 -3.21 -11.42
CA LEU A 193 3.06 -4.36 -12.01
C LEU A 193 3.52 -5.70 -11.45
N GLU A 194 4.80 -5.84 -11.09
CA GLU A 194 5.31 -7.07 -10.47
C GLU A 194 4.64 -7.35 -9.12
N THR A 195 4.37 -6.31 -8.33
CA THR A 195 3.64 -6.41 -7.06
C THR A 195 2.21 -6.86 -7.30
N VAL A 196 1.54 -6.29 -8.32
CA VAL A 196 0.18 -6.69 -8.72
C VAL A 196 0.16 -8.15 -9.17
N LYS A 197 1.13 -8.54 -10.02
CA LYS A 197 1.25 -9.91 -10.53
C LYS A 197 1.41 -10.92 -9.40
N LYS A 198 2.32 -10.65 -8.46
CA LYS A 198 2.54 -11.49 -7.28
C LYS A 198 1.22 -11.68 -6.52
N ALA A 199 0.52 -10.59 -6.22
CA ALA A 199 -0.74 -10.65 -5.47
C ALA A 199 -1.83 -11.44 -6.20
N LEU A 200 -1.98 -11.26 -7.51
CA LEU A 200 -2.98 -11.98 -8.32
C LEU A 200 -2.62 -13.46 -8.51
N SER A 201 -1.34 -13.82 -8.52
CA SER A 201 -0.89 -15.21 -8.68
C SER A 201 -1.08 -16.09 -7.45
N GLU A 202 -1.22 -15.46 -6.27
CA GLU A 202 -1.43 -16.14 -5.00
C GLU A 202 -2.92 -16.38 -4.69
N ASP A 203 -3.83 -15.75 -5.43
CA ASP A 203 -5.28 -15.91 -5.26
C ASP A 203 -5.83 -17.00 -6.20
N PRO A 204 -6.58 -18.01 -5.70
CA PRO A 204 -7.03 -19.14 -6.51
C PRO A 204 -7.85 -18.75 -7.74
N ILE A 205 -8.67 -17.69 -7.65
CA ILE A 205 -9.57 -17.30 -8.74
C ILE A 205 -8.79 -16.49 -9.77
N THR A 206 -8.02 -15.49 -9.33
CA THR A 206 -7.31 -14.63 -10.28
C THR A 206 -6.10 -15.30 -10.92
N ALA A 207 -5.47 -16.27 -10.24
CA ALA A 207 -4.31 -16.99 -10.76
C ALA A 207 -4.61 -17.76 -12.05
N GLU A 208 -5.78 -18.38 -12.16
CA GLU A 208 -6.20 -19.14 -13.35
C GLU A 208 -6.49 -18.25 -14.57
N LEU A 209 -6.72 -16.96 -14.33
CA LEU A 209 -7.14 -15.98 -15.32
C LEU A 209 -6.03 -14.98 -15.68
N LEU A 210 -4.83 -15.15 -15.11
CA LEU A 210 -3.68 -14.33 -15.45
C LEU A 210 -3.24 -14.60 -16.91
N PRO A 211 -3.00 -13.54 -17.70
CA PRO A 211 -2.53 -13.67 -19.08
C PRO A 211 -1.03 -14.04 -19.18
#